data_AF-A8UTN2-F1
#
_entry.id   AF-A8UTN2-F1
#
_cell.length_a   1.000
_cell.length_b   1.000
_cell.length_c   1.000
_cell.angle_alpha   90.00
_cell.angle_beta   90.00
_cell.angle_gamma   90.00
#
_symmetry.space_group_name_H-M   'P 1'
#
loop_
_entity.id
_entity.type
_entity.pdbx_description
1 polymer ?
#
loop_
_entity_poly.entity_id
_entity_poly.type
_entity_poly.pdbx_seq_one_letter_code
_entity_poly.pdbx_strand_id
1 'polypeptide(L)'
;MLTKVIYLGLLASVLSCSALVEERRAGSCTVVDDPVGSYGTLEVNCPELNFTLLYDNSPDGRDPLILSMEGIDGERVRSKRIEPFSVKTGDGETLSGWAYREEWRVGGHRLTAHEYFVNGGTACYEEEERAVIRLHLKGSDITLLNYYREETDCGGT
;
A
#
# COMPACT_ATOMS: atom_id res chain seq x y z
N MET A 1 -29.48 21.88 49.26
CA MET A 1 -29.54 20.98 48.10
C MET A 1 -28.58 21.51 47.05
N LEU A 2 -27.33 21.03 47.05
CA LEU A 2 -26.32 21.38 46.05
C LEU A 2 -26.36 20.33 44.96
N THR A 3 -26.79 20.73 43.77
CA THR A 3 -26.93 19.85 42.60
C THR A 3 -25.55 19.57 42.01
N LYS A 4 -25.25 18.27 41.86
CA LYS A 4 -24.03 17.75 41.24
C LYS A 4 -23.92 18.26 39.80
N VAL A 5 -22.96 19.14 39.53
CA VAL A 5 -22.48 19.46 38.18
C VAL A 5 -21.13 18.80 38.05
N ILE A 6 -21.09 17.55 37.58
CA ILE A 6 -19.83 16.92 37.16
C ILE A 6 -20.10 16.04 35.94
N TYR A 7 -19.25 16.22 34.93
CA TYR A 7 -19.09 15.42 33.71
C TYR A 7 -20.03 15.73 32.53
N LEU A 8 -20.06 17.00 32.10
CA LEU A 8 -20.10 17.30 30.66
C LEU A 8 -18.71 17.79 30.26
N GLY A 9 -17.94 16.94 29.59
CA GLY A 9 -16.64 17.33 29.05
C GLY A 9 -15.53 16.33 29.29
N LEU A 10 -15.69 15.10 28.81
CA LEU A 10 -14.56 14.21 28.49
C LEU A 10 -15.06 12.97 27.73
N LEU A 11 -15.65 13.18 26.56
CA LEU A 11 -15.92 12.11 25.61
C LEU A 11 -15.87 12.61 24.15
N ALA A 12 -14.98 13.58 23.90
CA ALA A 12 -14.68 14.10 22.57
C ALA A 12 -13.21 13.90 22.17
N SER A 13 -12.46 13.07 22.90
CA SER A 13 -11.02 12.82 22.68
C SER A 13 -10.71 11.41 22.18
N VAL A 14 -11.70 10.68 21.65
CA VAL A 14 -11.48 9.43 20.90
C VAL A 14 -11.63 9.70 19.40
N LEU A 15 -10.99 10.76 18.93
CA LEU A 15 -10.65 10.96 17.51
C LEU A 15 -9.17 10.60 17.36
N SER A 16 -8.84 9.35 17.71
CA SER A 16 -7.51 8.78 17.49
C SER A 16 -7.45 8.32 16.04
N CYS A 17 -6.68 9.07 15.23
CA CYS A 17 -6.11 8.69 13.92
C CYS A 17 -6.72 7.43 13.29
N SER A 18 -7.94 7.54 12.74
CA SER A 18 -8.42 6.53 11.82
C SER A 18 -7.61 6.70 10.55
N ALA A 19 -6.72 5.77 10.26
CA ALA A 19 -6.29 5.58 8.89
C ALA A 19 -7.56 5.51 8.02
N LEU A 20 -7.60 6.29 6.96
CA LEU A 20 -8.82 6.52 6.21
C LEU A 20 -9.12 5.24 5.42
N VAL A 21 -10.04 4.42 5.92
CA VAL A 21 -10.53 3.27 5.17
C VAL A 21 -11.14 3.78 3.86
N GLU A 22 -10.57 3.35 2.74
CA GLU A 22 -11.00 3.80 1.41
C GLU A 22 -11.73 2.68 0.68
N GLU A 23 -13.01 2.89 0.39
CA GLU A 23 -13.76 2.04 -0.54
C GLU A 23 -13.75 2.67 -1.94
N ARG A 24 -13.32 1.90 -2.94
CA ARG A 24 -13.29 2.32 -4.34
C ARG A 24 -13.78 1.24 -5.29
N ARG A 25 -14.23 1.66 -6.47
CA ARG A 25 -14.47 0.75 -7.60
C ARG A 25 -13.24 0.67 -8.48
N ALA A 26 -12.81 -0.55 -8.79
CA ALA A 26 -11.72 -0.85 -9.70
C ALA A 26 -12.21 -1.85 -10.76
N GLY A 27 -12.56 -1.36 -11.94
CA GLY A 27 -13.22 -2.18 -12.97
C GLY A 27 -14.58 -2.71 -12.48
N SER A 28 -14.76 -4.03 -12.52
CA SER A 28 -15.95 -4.70 -11.99
C SER A 28 -15.89 -5.01 -10.49
N CYS A 29 -14.78 -4.67 -9.83
CA CYS A 29 -14.54 -5.02 -8.43
C CYS A 29 -14.79 -3.82 -7.52
N THR A 30 -15.21 -4.11 -6.29
CA THR A 30 -15.15 -3.17 -5.16
C THR A 30 -13.93 -3.53 -4.33
N VAL A 31 -13.12 -2.53 -3.99
CA VAL A 31 -11.90 -2.69 -3.19
C VAL A 31 -12.02 -1.82 -1.96
N VAL A 32 -11.84 -2.41 -0.78
CA VAL A 32 -11.75 -1.69 0.49
C VAL A 32 -10.32 -1.76 0.99
N ASP A 33 -9.70 -0.61 1.18
CA ASP A 33 -8.33 -0.44 1.61
C ASP A 33 -8.30 0.06 3.06
N ASP A 34 -7.76 -0.75 3.97
CA ASP A 34 -7.63 -0.45 5.40
C ASP A 34 -6.15 -0.54 5.82
N PRO A 35 -5.36 0.53 5.60
CA PRO A 35 -3.97 0.58 6.03
C PRO A 35 -3.89 0.79 7.55
N VAL A 36 -3.17 -0.07 8.28
CA VAL A 36 -2.99 0.02 9.74
C VAL A 36 -1.52 -0.08 10.13
N GLY A 37 -0.88 1.06 10.35
CA GLY A 37 0.53 1.12 10.73
C GLY A 37 1.44 0.61 9.61
N SER A 38 2.31 -0.35 9.90
CA SER A 38 3.26 -0.96 8.95
C SER A 38 2.64 -2.04 8.06
N TYR A 39 1.35 -2.33 8.21
CA TYR A 39 0.65 -3.33 7.42
C TYR A 39 -0.68 -2.76 6.93
N GLY A 40 -1.29 -3.37 5.92
CA GLY A 40 -2.64 -3.01 5.49
C GLY A 40 -3.39 -4.19 4.92
N THR A 41 -4.71 -4.07 4.88
CA THR A 41 -5.57 -5.06 4.23
C THR A 41 -6.30 -4.49 3.02
N LEU A 42 -6.40 -5.29 1.96
CA LEU A 42 -7.26 -5.01 0.82
C LEU A 42 -8.34 -6.08 0.75
N GLU A 43 -9.59 -5.71 1.01
CA GLU A 43 -10.72 -6.57 0.71
C GLU A 43 -11.13 -6.37 -0.74
N VAL A 44 -10.97 -7.42 -1.55
CA VAL A 44 -11.22 -7.39 -2.99
C VAL A 44 -12.47 -8.19 -3.28
N ASN A 45 -13.51 -7.49 -3.74
CA ASN A 45 -14.82 -8.07 -4.01
C ASN A 45 -15.18 -7.93 -5.49
N CYS A 46 -14.95 -8.98 -6.28
CA CYS A 46 -15.32 -9.09 -7.68
C CYS A 46 -16.46 -10.11 -7.86
N PRO A 47 -17.27 -10.05 -8.94
CA PRO A 47 -18.42 -10.95 -9.14
C PRO A 47 -18.13 -12.46 -9.04
N GLU A 48 -16.90 -12.89 -9.34
CA GLU A 48 -16.49 -14.32 -9.34
C GLU A 48 -15.26 -14.57 -8.46
N LEU A 49 -14.79 -13.56 -7.72
CA LEU A 49 -13.51 -13.61 -7.03
C LEU A 49 -13.57 -12.68 -5.81
N ASN A 50 -13.52 -13.25 -4.61
CA ASN A 50 -13.51 -12.50 -3.36
C ASN A 50 -12.38 -13.00 -2.48
N PHE A 51 -11.55 -12.09 -1.97
CA PHE A 51 -10.42 -12.41 -1.12
C PHE A 51 -9.92 -11.18 -0.37
N THR A 52 -9.14 -11.42 0.68
CA THR A 52 -8.44 -10.38 1.42
C THR A 52 -6.95 -10.54 1.22
N LEU A 53 -6.26 -9.44 0.91
CA LEU A 53 -4.80 -9.38 0.88
C LEU A 53 -4.30 -8.73 2.17
N LEU A 54 -3.28 -9.30 2.78
CA LEU A 54 -2.45 -8.61 3.76
C LEU A 54 -1.18 -8.14 3.03
N TYR A 55 -0.96 -6.82 3.02
CA TYR A 55 0.21 -6.21 2.39
C TYR A 55 1.11 -5.55 3.43
N ASP A 56 2.41 -5.56 3.14
CA ASP A 56 3.40 -4.79 3.88
C ASP A 56 3.32 -3.33 3.45
N ASN A 57 3.27 -2.44 4.43
CA ASN A 57 3.23 -0.99 4.26
C ASN A 57 4.38 -0.36 5.06
N SER A 58 5.45 -1.12 5.27
CA SER A 58 6.61 -0.70 6.03
C SER A 58 7.56 0.08 5.11
N PRO A 59 8.07 1.24 5.55
CA PRO A 59 8.89 2.09 4.68
C PRO A 59 10.28 1.51 4.40
N ASP A 60 10.70 0.46 5.11
CA ASP A 60 12.03 -0.12 4.94
C ASP A 60 12.07 -1.29 3.94
N GLY A 61 10.90 -1.76 3.48
CA GLY A 61 10.73 -2.78 2.45
C GLY A 61 11.61 -4.01 2.63
N ARG A 62 11.78 -4.44 3.87
CA ARG A 62 12.53 -5.66 4.20
C ARG A 62 11.75 -6.91 3.83
N ASP A 63 10.43 -6.82 3.87
CA ASP A 63 9.52 -7.92 3.67
C ASP A 63 8.88 -7.90 2.26
N PRO A 64 8.31 -9.02 1.80
CA PRO A 64 7.51 -9.04 0.58
C PRO A 64 6.28 -8.12 0.69
N LEU A 65 6.03 -7.32 -0.35
CA LEU A 65 4.84 -6.45 -0.42
C LEU A 65 3.54 -7.23 -0.16
N ILE A 66 3.40 -8.45 -0.67
CA ILE A 66 2.25 -9.31 -0.36
C ILE A 66 2.67 -10.36 0.66
N LEU A 67 2.13 -10.24 1.87
CA LEU A 67 2.47 -11.10 3.00
C LEU A 67 1.63 -12.38 3.00
N SER A 68 0.32 -12.25 2.84
CA SER A 68 -0.61 -13.37 2.82
C SER A 68 -1.91 -13.05 2.11
N MET A 69 -2.73 -14.09 1.92
CA MET A 69 -4.04 -14.01 1.29
C MET A 69 -5.03 -14.90 2.04
N GLU A 70 -6.27 -14.43 2.15
CA GLU A 70 -7.35 -15.15 2.82
C GLU A 70 -8.61 -15.19 1.94
N GLY A 71 -9.46 -16.20 2.16
CA GLY A 71 -10.70 -16.39 1.40
C GLY A 71 -10.54 -17.09 0.04
N ILE A 72 -9.30 -17.30 -0.42
CA ILE A 72 -9.00 -18.02 -1.66
C ILE A 72 -7.63 -18.71 -1.62
N ASP A 73 -7.49 -19.78 -2.40
CA ASP A 73 -6.20 -20.41 -2.67
C ASP A 73 -5.31 -19.47 -3.50
N GLY A 74 -4.26 -18.96 -2.85
CA GLY A 74 -3.20 -18.16 -3.45
C GLY A 74 -1.86 -18.88 -3.42
N GLU A 75 -1.16 -18.94 -4.55
CA GLU A 75 0.19 -19.51 -4.67
C GLU A 75 1.15 -18.42 -5.15
N ARG A 76 2.20 -18.14 -4.37
CA ARG A 76 3.28 -17.26 -4.81
C ARG A 76 4.10 -17.97 -5.90
N VAL A 77 4.07 -17.42 -7.12
CA VAL A 77 4.77 -17.99 -8.29
C VAL A 77 6.21 -17.50 -8.36
N ARG A 78 6.41 -16.19 -8.15
CA ARG A 78 7.74 -15.57 -8.22
C ARG A 78 7.82 -14.40 -7.25
N SER A 79 9.00 -14.26 -6.66
CA SER A 79 9.40 -13.04 -5.96
C SER A 79 10.85 -12.68 -6.29
N LYS A 80 11.14 -11.38 -6.42
CA LYS A 80 12.51 -10.88 -6.64
C LYS A 80 12.70 -9.49 -6.02
N ARG A 81 13.71 -9.38 -5.14
CA ARG A 81 14.34 -8.10 -4.78
C ARG A 81 15.33 -7.67 -5.86
N ILE A 82 15.30 -6.39 -6.23
CA ILE A 82 16.15 -5.76 -7.23
C ILE A 82 16.88 -4.63 -6.51
N GLU A 83 18.18 -4.76 -6.37
CA GLU A 83 19.03 -3.77 -5.72
C GLU A 83 20.43 -3.85 -6.38
N PRO A 84 20.92 -2.75 -7.00
CA PRO A 84 20.27 -1.45 -7.08
C PRO A 84 19.07 -1.44 -8.05
N PHE A 85 18.07 -0.65 -7.71
CA PHE A 85 16.99 -0.20 -8.59
C PHE A 85 17.17 1.30 -8.83
N SER A 86 16.96 1.76 -10.06
CA SER A 86 17.10 3.18 -10.40
C SER A 86 15.95 3.63 -11.27
N VAL A 87 15.47 4.85 -11.03
CA VAL A 87 14.45 5.52 -11.83
C VAL A 87 15.00 6.85 -12.32
N LYS A 88 14.51 7.29 -13.48
CA LYS A 88 14.80 8.62 -14.02
C LYS A 88 13.61 9.52 -13.76
N THR A 89 13.84 10.59 -13.02
CA THR A 89 12.82 11.60 -12.70
C THR A 89 12.52 12.49 -13.90
N GLY A 90 11.43 13.27 -13.81
CA GLY A 90 10.99 14.17 -14.88
C GLY A 90 11.97 15.31 -15.18
N ASP A 91 12.78 15.70 -14.20
CA ASP A 91 13.84 16.72 -14.28
C ASP A 91 15.21 16.16 -14.75
N GLY A 92 15.30 14.83 -14.92
CA GLY A 92 16.47 14.16 -15.48
C GLY A 92 17.47 13.62 -14.45
N GLU A 93 17.20 13.78 -13.16
CA GLU A 93 17.95 13.11 -12.10
C GLU A 93 17.75 11.58 -12.14
N THR A 94 18.68 10.85 -11.51
CA THR A 94 18.58 9.39 -11.37
C THR A 94 18.59 9.04 -9.90
N LEU A 95 17.41 8.68 -9.39
CA LEU A 95 17.26 8.19 -8.02
C LEU A 95 17.66 6.72 -8.00
N SER A 96 18.28 6.29 -6.91
CA SER A 96 18.68 4.89 -6.72
C SER A 96 18.18 4.37 -5.38
N GLY A 97 17.87 3.08 -5.34
CA GLY A 97 17.40 2.40 -4.15
C GLY A 97 17.15 0.93 -4.46
N TRP A 98 16.00 0.42 -4.05
CA TRP A 98 15.62 -0.98 -4.22
C TRP A 98 14.19 -1.11 -4.75
N ALA A 99 13.88 -2.29 -5.28
CA ALA A 99 12.54 -2.63 -5.68
C ALA A 99 12.21 -4.10 -5.39
N TYR A 100 10.94 -4.37 -5.18
CA TYR A 100 10.39 -5.71 -5.06
C TYR A 100 9.39 -5.98 -6.19
N ARG A 101 9.40 -7.21 -6.70
CA ARG A 101 8.46 -7.67 -7.73
C ARG A 101 7.94 -9.06 -7.36
N GLU A 102 6.63 -9.18 -7.29
CA GLU A 102 5.95 -10.44 -6.98
C GLU A 102 4.91 -10.78 -8.04
N GLU A 103 4.74 -12.08 -8.24
CA GLU A 103 3.65 -12.66 -9.00
C GLU A 103 3.03 -13.79 -8.18
N TRP A 104 1.70 -13.76 -8.10
CA TRP A 104 0.88 -14.74 -7.42
C TRP A 104 -0.18 -15.28 -8.38
N ARG A 105 -0.48 -16.57 -8.26
CA ARG A 105 -1.66 -17.20 -8.85
C ARG A 105 -2.75 -17.23 -7.78
N VAL A 106 -3.93 -16.73 -8.11
CA VAL A 106 -5.03 -16.56 -7.17
C VAL A 106 -6.28 -17.17 -7.80
N GLY A 107 -6.64 -18.37 -7.38
CA GLY A 107 -7.57 -19.22 -8.12
C GLY A 107 -7.13 -19.40 -9.59
N GLY A 108 -7.96 -18.97 -10.54
CA GLY A 108 -7.67 -18.96 -11.98
C GLY A 108 -7.01 -17.67 -12.50
N HIS A 109 -6.60 -16.75 -11.63
CA HIS A 109 -6.16 -15.41 -11.99
C HIS A 109 -4.71 -15.16 -11.59
N ARG A 110 -4.15 -14.05 -12.08
CA ARG A 110 -2.80 -13.61 -11.75
C ARG A 110 -2.86 -12.29 -11.00
N LEU A 111 -2.10 -12.20 -9.92
CA LEU A 111 -1.88 -10.97 -9.17
C LEU A 111 -0.40 -10.60 -9.29
N THR A 112 -0.12 -9.32 -9.56
CA THR A 112 1.24 -8.79 -9.64
C THR A 112 1.40 -7.67 -8.63
N ALA A 113 2.51 -7.69 -7.91
CA ALA A 113 2.88 -6.67 -6.94
C ALA A 113 4.22 -6.06 -7.35
N HIS A 114 4.32 -4.75 -7.28
CA HIS A 114 5.57 -4.03 -7.47
C HIS A 114 5.68 -2.93 -6.44
N GLU A 115 6.77 -2.95 -5.70
CA GLU A 115 7.16 -1.91 -4.77
C GLU A 115 8.52 -1.39 -5.19
N TYR A 116 8.75 -0.10 -5.02
CA TYR A 116 10.09 0.44 -5.02
C TYR A 116 10.23 1.57 -4.02
N PHE A 117 11.46 1.72 -3.55
CA PHE A 117 11.92 2.84 -2.77
C PHE A 117 13.20 3.35 -3.43
N VAL A 118 13.24 4.65 -3.70
CA VAL A 118 14.41 5.31 -4.26
C VAL A 118 14.71 6.57 -3.48
N ASN A 119 15.97 6.95 -3.48
CA ASN A 119 16.49 8.07 -2.73
C ASN A 119 17.19 9.04 -3.68
N GLY A 120 16.80 10.31 -3.61
CA GLY A 120 17.38 11.43 -4.34
C GLY A 120 18.48 12.18 -3.60
N GLY A 121 19.49 12.63 -4.36
CA GLY A 121 20.46 13.63 -3.93
C GLY A 121 20.63 14.65 -5.06
N THR A 122 20.46 15.95 -4.85
CA THR A 122 21.24 16.80 -3.95
C THR A 122 20.48 18.10 -3.61
N ALA A 123 20.69 18.65 -2.40
CA ALA A 123 20.12 19.88 -1.81
C ALA A 123 18.76 19.80 -1.09
N CYS A 124 17.83 18.97 -1.55
CA CYS A 124 16.67 18.51 -0.78
C CYS A 124 16.64 16.98 -0.86
N TYR A 125 16.46 16.31 0.27
CA TYR A 125 16.36 14.86 0.29
C TYR A 125 14.93 14.48 -0.13
N GLU A 126 14.77 13.89 -1.32
CA GLU A 126 13.50 13.40 -1.85
C GLU A 126 13.51 11.86 -1.80
N GLU A 127 12.76 11.27 -0.85
CA GLU A 127 12.46 9.84 -0.82
C GLU A 127 11.17 9.60 -1.60
N GLU A 128 11.22 8.68 -2.57
CA GLU A 128 10.03 8.26 -3.32
C GLU A 128 9.79 6.77 -3.08
N GLU A 129 8.63 6.46 -2.51
CA GLU A 129 8.13 5.10 -2.34
C GLU A 129 6.85 4.91 -3.13
N ARG A 130 6.77 3.80 -3.87
CA ARG A 130 5.58 3.47 -4.65
C ARG A 130 5.28 1.98 -4.59
N ALA A 131 4.08 1.65 -4.14
CA ALA A 131 3.55 0.29 -4.14
C ALA A 131 2.34 0.18 -5.07
N VAL A 132 2.37 -0.81 -5.95
CA VAL A 132 1.29 -1.10 -6.90
C VAL A 132 0.97 -2.59 -6.89
N ILE A 133 -0.29 -2.91 -6.61
CA ILE A 133 -0.83 -4.26 -6.71
C ILE A 133 -1.87 -4.28 -7.82
N ARG A 134 -1.76 -5.21 -8.77
CA ARG A 134 -2.69 -5.38 -9.89
C ARG A 134 -3.20 -6.81 -9.99
N LEU A 135 -4.51 -6.95 -10.14
CA LEU A 135 -5.19 -8.20 -10.46
C LEU A 135 -5.46 -8.27 -11.96
N HIS A 136 -4.96 -9.31 -12.61
CA HIS A 136 -5.27 -9.64 -13.99
C HIS A 136 -6.52 -10.54 -14.04
N LEU A 137 -7.66 -9.94 -14.34
CA LEU A 137 -8.97 -10.59 -14.39
C LEU A 137 -9.53 -10.54 -15.82
N LYS A 138 -9.81 -11.72 -16.41
CA LYS A 138 -10.43 -11.86 -17.74
C LYS A 138 -9.75 -11.01 -18.84
N GLY A 139 -8.42 -10.94 -18.84
CA GLY A 139 -7.66 -10.17 -19.83
C GLY A 139 -7.49 -8.68 -19.50
N SER A 140 -8.01 -8.21 -18.37
CA SER A 140 -7.90 -6.81 -17.92
C SER A 140 -7.05 -6.71 -16.66
N ASP A 141 -6.22 -5.67 -16.58
CA ASP A 141 -5.47 -5.33 -15.37
C ASP A 141 -6.27 -4.36 -14.49
N ILE A 142 -6.64 -4.82 -13.30
CA ILE A 142 -7.37 -4.06 -12.28
C ILE A 142 -6.36 -3.62 -11.22
N THR A 143 -6.20 -2.32 -11.01
CA THR A 143 -5.31 -1.82 -9.96
C THR A 143 -6.02 -1.92 -8.61
N LEU A 144 -5.48 -2.77 -7.73
CA LEU A 144 -6.00 -2.99 -6.39
C LEU A 144 -5.39 -2.05 -5.37
N LEU A 145 -4.09 -1.76 -5.47
CA LEU A 145 -3.38 -0.78 -4.65
C LEU A 145 -2.54 0.09 -5.58
N ASN A 146 -2.54 1.39 -5.33
CA ASN A 146 -1.61 2.33 -5.95
C ASN A 146 -1.28 3.40 -4.91
N TYR A 147 -0.32 3.06 -4.07
CA TYR A 147 0.20 3.92 -3.02
C TYR A 147 1.42 4.67 -3.55
N TYR A 148 1.51 5.93 -3.18
CA TYR A 148 2.63 6.80 -3.50
C TYR A 148 2.92 7.68 -2.29
N ARG A 149 4.17 7.65 -1.83
CA ARG A 149 4.69 8.49 -0.77
C ARG A 149 5.91 9.22 -1.29
N GLU A 150 5.91 10.52 -1.06
CA GLU A 150 7.03 11.40 -1.35
C GLU A 150 7.37 12.11 -0.05
N GLU A 151 8.60 11.94 0.42
CA GLU A 151 9.12 12.70 1.55
C GLU A 151 10.21 13.64 1.05
N THR A 152 9.97 14.93 1.19
CA THR A 152 10.95 15.96 0.89
C THR A 152 11.44 16.58 2.19
N ASP A 153 12.68 16.32 2.59
CA ASP A 153 13.37 17.07 3.64
C ASP A 153 14.34 18.08 3.01
N CYS A 154 13.92 19.33 2.98
CA CYS A 154 14.74 20.45 2.51
C CYS A 154 15.54 21.14 3.62
N GLY A 155 15.63 20.58 4.84
CA GLY A 155 16.48 21.12 5.91
C GLY A 155 16.25 22.61 6.16
N GLY A 156 15.03 23.00 6.51
CA GLY A 156 14.73 24.38 6.90
C GLY A 156 15.25 24.68 8.31
N THR A 157 16.35 25.43 8.43
CA THR A 157 16.61 26.29 9.60
C THR A 157 15.91 27.63 9.44
#